data_AF-A0A7S2MXR3-F1
#
_entry.id   AF-A0A7S2MXR3-F1
#
_cell.length_a   1.000
_cell.length_b   1.000
_cell.length_c   1.000
_cell.angle_alpha   90.00
_cell.angle_beta   90.00
_cell.angle_gamma   90.00
#
_symmetry.space_group_name_H-M   'P 1'
#
loop_
_entity.id
_entity.type
_entity.pdbx_description
1 polymer ?
#
loop_
_entity_poly.entity_id
_entity_poly.type
_entity_poly.pdbx_seq_one_letter_code
_entity_poly.pdbx_strand_id
1 'polypeptide(L)'
;FITDNKASVALIGAGWWSQGWHLPHLSRNNNVSIVAIVDTSDHPKSNLNPNLQPLSHLAENYGCPVFKSVQEMLSDPTVGPVVDGCIVCTPHATHFEIGEVLLKEGETR
;
A
#
# COMPACT_ATOMS: atom_id res chain seq x y z
N PHE A 1 -1.95 -21.78 17.75
CA PHE A 1 -2.54 -20.64 17.05
C PHE A 1 -2.19 -20.80 15.58
N ILE A 2 -3.16 -21.14 14.73
CA ILE A 2 -2.92 -21.14 13.29
C ILE A 2 -2.99 -19.67 12.88
N THR A 3 -1.86 -19.01 12.82
CA THR A 3 -1.77 -17.74 12.12
C THR A 3 -1.99 -18.04 10.65
N ASP A 4 -2.99 -17.42 10.04
CA ASP A 4 -3.16 -17.43 8.59
C ASP A 4 -1.84 -16.90 8.03
N ASN A 5 -1.01 -17.77 7.44
CA ASN A 5 0.41 -17.54 7.16
C ASN A 5 0.60 -16.63 5.92
N LYS A 6 -0.23 -15.59 5.83
CA LYS A 6 -0.29 -14.64 4.74
C LYS A 6 0.63 -13.47 5.05
N ALA A 7 1.35 -13.00 4.04
CA ALA A 7 2.13 -11.78 4.14
C ALA A 7 1.19 -10.56 4.14
N SER A 8 1.31 -9.71 5.15
CA SER A 8 0.61 -8.44 5.28
C SER A 8 1.35 -7.37 4.50
N VAL A 9 0.81 -7.01 3.33
CA VAL A 9 1.45 -6.12 2.38
C VAL A 9 0.74 -4.77 2.34
N ALA A 10 1.51 -3.69 2.47
CA ALA A 10 1.04 -2.35 2.19
C ALA A 10 1.44 -1.89 0.78
N LEU A 11 0.58 -1.13 0.11
CA LEU A 11 0.86 -0.57 -1.22
C LEU A 11 1.06 0.94 -1.12
N ILE A 12 2.21 1.43 -1.57
CA ILE A 12 2.57 2.85 -1.55
C ILE A 12 2.48 3.42 -2.98
N GLY A 13 1.55 4.35 -3.19
CA GLY A 13 1.16 4.89 -4.49
C GLY A 13 0.00 4.11 -5.10
N ALA A 14 -1.15 4.77 -5.27
CA ALA A 14 -2.39 4.21 -5.82
C ALA A 14 -2.62 4.65 -7.28
N GLY A 15 -1.54 4.86 -8.03
CA GLY A 15 -1.57 5.26 -9.43
C GLY A 15 -2.04 4.15 -10.38
N TRP A 16 -1.95 4.44 -11.68
CA TRP A 16 -2.47 3.54 -12.73
C TRP A 16 -1.87 2.14 -12.71
N TRP A 17 -0.57 2.01 -12.42
CA TRP A 17 0.09 0.70 -12.36
C TRP A 17 -0.38 -0.11 -11.15
N SER A 18 -0.54 0.55 -10.00
CA SER A 18 -1.10 -0.04 -8.80
C SER A 18 -2.52 -0.56 -9.00
N GLN A 19 -3.42 0.26 -9.54
CA GLN A 19 -4.82 -0.12 -9.73
C GLN A 19 -5.00 -1.16 -10.85
N GLY A 20 -4.19 -1.12 -11.90
CA GLY A 20 -4.30 -2.06 -13.02
C GLY A 20 -3.59 -3.40 -12.82
N TRP A 21 -2.50 -3.44 -12.02
CA TRP A 21 -1.64 -4.61 -11.89
C TRP A 21 -1.45 -5.03 -10.44
N HIS A 22 -0.84 -4.21 -9.58
CA HIS A 22 -0.48 -4.66 -8.23
C HIS A 22 -1.69 -5.06 -7.39
N LEU A 23 -2.69 -4.17 -7.23
CA LEU A 23 -3.85 -4.44 -6.39
C LEU A 23 -4.66 -5.67 -6.86
N PRO A 24 -5.00 -5.82 -8.16
CA PRO A 24 -5.67 -7.03 -8.63
C PRO A 24 -4.85 -8.31 -8.43
N HIS A 25 -3.53 -8.28 -8.60
CA HIS A 25 -2.70 -9.47 -8.38
C HIS A 25 -2.58 -9.83 -6.91
N LEU A 26 -2.38 -8.85 -6.02
CA LEU A 26 -2.32 -9.08 -4.58
C LEU A 26 -3.65 -9.65 -4.07
N SER A 27 -4.78 -9.09 -4.49
CA SER A 27 -6.12 -9.53 -4.07
C SER A 27 -6.45 -10.97 -4.48
N ARG A 28 -5.89 -11.45 -5.61
CA ARG A 28 -6.07 -12.85 -6.07
C ARG A 28 -5.11 -13.84 -5.40
N ASN A 29 -4.12 -13.35 -4.65
CA ASN A 29 -3.12 -14.19 -4.01
C ASN A 29 -3.59 -14.57 -2.59
N ASN A 30 -3.93 -15.85 -2.41
CA ASN A 30 -4.39 -16.38 -1.12
C ASN A 30 -3.31 -16.38 -0.03
N ASN A 31 -2.05 -16.06 -0.35
CA ASN A 31 -0.95 -15.97 0.61
C ASN A 31 -0.63 -14.51 1.00
N VAL A 32 -1.48 -13.55 0.62
CA VAL A 32 -1.28 -12.12 0.88
C VAL A 32 -2.56 -11.51 1.46
N SER A 33 -2.37 -10.61 2.41
CA SER A 33 -3.39 -9.69 2.90
C SER A 33 -2.98 -8.26 2.57
N ILE A 34 -3.82 -7.51 1.86
CA ILE A 34 -3.58 -6.08 1.64
C ILE A 34 -3.99 -5.37 2.92
N VAL A 35 -3.04 -4.82 3.67
CA VAL A 35 -3.31 -4.22 4.99
C VAL A 35 -3.41 -2.70 4.95
N ALA A 36 -2.90 -2.07 3.89
CA ALA A 36 -3.01 -0.62 3.71
C ALA A 36 -2.77 -0.20 2.25
N ILE A 37 -3.37 0.92 1.88
CA ILE A 37 -3.04 1.66 0.65
C ILE A 37 -2.64 3.09 1.03
N VAL A 38 -1.50 3.56 0.54
CA VAL A 38 -0.99 4.90 0.83
C VAL A 38 -0.92 5.71 -0.45
N ASP A 39 -1.56 6.88 -0.48
CA ASP A 39 -1.37 7.85 -1.56
C ASP A 39 -1.63 9.26 -1.02
N THR A 40 -0.86 10.24 -1.48
CA THR A 40 -1.00 11.63 -1.03
C THR A 40 -2.30 12.26 -1.54
N SER A 41 -2.87 11.76 -2.64
CA SER A 41 -4.11 12.25 -3.24
C SER A 41 -5.29 11.34 -2.93
N ASP A 42 -6.44 11.92 -2.53
CA ASP A 42 -7.72 11.18 -2.47
C ASP A 42 -8.18 10.68 -3.85
N HIS A 43 -7.73 11.37 -4.89
CA HIS A 43 -8.06 11.09 -6.28
C HIS A 43 -6.75 10.95 -7.07
N PRO A 44 -6.11 9.76 -7.06
CA PRO A 44 -4.92 9.50 -7.87
C PRO A 44 -5.19 9.82 -9.34
N LYS A 45 -4.20 10.39 -10.03
CA LYS A 45 -4.31 10.79 -11.45
C LYS A 45 -3.20 10.15 -12.27
N SER A 46 -3.49 9.88 -13.54
CA SER A 46 -2.50 9.42 -14.51
C SER A 46 -2.86 9.90 -15.90
N ASN A 47 -1.85 10.26 -16.68
CA ASN A 47 -1.99 10.54 -18.11
C ASN A 47 -2.12 9.25 -18.94
N LEU A 48 -1.80 8.08 -18.36
CA LEU A 48 -1.81 6.77 -19.03
C LEU A 48 -3.13 6.02 -18.82
N ASN A 49 -3.82 6.28 -17.71
CA ASN A 49 -5.17 5.79 -17.47
C ASN A 49 -5.98 6.89 -16.76
N PRO A 50 -6.95 7.52 -17.44
CA PRO A 50 -7.76 8.58 -16.84
C PRO A 50 -8.83 8.06 -15.86
N ASN A 51 -9.15 6.76 -15.92
CA ASN A 51 -10.25 6.15 -15.17
C ASN A 51 -9.74 5.50 -13.86
N LEU A 52 -9.02 6.28 -13.05
CA LEU A 52 -8.57 5.83 -11.74
C LEU A 52 -9.68 6.00 -10.70
N GLN A 53 -9.80 5.01 -9.83
CA GLN A 53 -10.70 5.06 -8.69
C GLN A 53 -10.09 5.92 -7.56
N PRO A 54 -10.92 6.64 -6.79
CA PRO A 54 -10.47 7.35 -5.60
C PRO A 54 -10.05 6.38 -4.50
N LEU A 55 -9.24 6.86 -3.55
CA LEU A 55 -8.78 6.04 -2.42
C LEU A 55 -9.92 5.44 -1.61
N SER A 56 -11.01 6.17 -1.39
CA SER A 56 -12.19 5.66 -0.67
C SER A 56 -12.77 4.41 -1.33
N HIS A 57 -12.87 4.40 -2.65
CA HIS A 57 -13.35 3.25 -3.40
C HIS A 57 -12.36 2.08 -3.36
N LEU A 58 -11.05 2.36 -3.38
CA LEU A 58 -10.04 1.32 -3.22
C LEU A 58 -10.08 0.71 -1.82
N ALA A 59 -10.26 1.52 -0.78
CA ALA A 59 -10.39 1.06 0.61
C ALA A 59 -11.56 0.09 0.76
N GLU A 60 -12.73 0.44 0.22
CA GLU A 60 -13.91 -0.41 0.19
C GLU A 60 -13.68 -1.70 -0.60
N ASN A 61 -13.12 -1.59 -1.81
CA ASN A 61 -12.94 -2.73 -2.71
C ASN A 61 -11.90 -3.75 -2.20
N TYR A 62 -10.85 -3.29 -1.53
CA TYR A 62 -9.78 -4.15 -1.00
C TYR A 62 -9.89 -4.40 0.52
N GLY A 63 -10.89 -3.82 1.19
CA GLY A 63 -11.16 -4.05 2.61
C GLY A 63 -10.03 -3.62 3.54
N CYS A 64 -9.35 -2.51 3.22
CA CYS A 64 -8.19 -2.03 3.97
C CYS A 64 -8.22 -0.51 4.19
N PRO A 65 -7.61 0.00 5.27
CA PRO A 65 -7.49 1.44 5.50
C PRO A 65 -6.59 2.12 4.45
N VAL A 66 -6.81 3.42 4.29
CA VAL A 66 -5.99 4.29 3.45
C VAL A 66 -5.28 5.35 4.29
N PHE A 67 -4.06 5.71 3.88
CA PHE A 67 -3.25 6.72 4.57
C PHE A 67 -2.66 7.73 3.58
N LYS A 68 -2.29 8.91 4.07
CA LYS A 68 -1.70 9.99 3.26
C LYS A 68 -0.19 9.95 3.23
N SER A 69 0.44 9.23 4.15
CA SER A 69 1.89 9.06 4.18
C SER A 69 2.28 7.69 4.74
N VAL A 70 3.50 7.27 4.41
CA VAL A 70 4.09 6.04 4.96
C VAL A 70 4.21 6.14 6.48
N GLN A 71 4.58 7.30 7.00
CA GLN A 71 4.74 7.55 8.43
C GLN A 71 3.41 7.43 9.19
N GLU A 72 2.33 7.97 8.63
CA GLU A 72 0.98 7.83 9.22
C GLU A 72 0.57 6.35 9.29
N MET A 73 0.78 5.60 8.19
CA MET A 73 0.50 4.16 8.14
C MET A 73 1.35 3.37 9.17
N LEU A 74 2.65 3.66 9.26
CA LEU A 74 3.55 2.98 10.20
C LEU A 74 3.27 3.31 11.67
N SER A 75 2.77 4.52 11.93
CA SER A 75 2.41 4.97 13.28
C SER A 75 1.04 4.46 13.72
N ASP A 76 0.22 3.95 12.80
CA ASP A 76 -1.09 3.39 13.14
C ASP A 76 -0.93 2.13 14.01
N PRO A 77 -1.56 2.06 15.18
CA PRO A 77 -1.34 0.98 16.14
C PRO A 77 -1.91 -0.37 15.67
N THR A 78 -2.76 -0.38 14.65
CA THR A 78 -3.41 -1.59 14.12
C THR A 78 -2.76 -2.09 12.82
N VAL A 79 -2.25 -1.17 12.00
CA VAL A 79 -1.60 -1.48 10.72
C VAL A 79 -0.10 -1.59 10.89
N GLY A 80 0.53 -0.58 11.51
CA GLY A 80 1.98 -0.49 11.65
C GLY A 80 2.60 -1.81 12.09
N PRO A 81 2.25 -2.36 13.27
CA PRO A 81 2.87 -3.58 13.81
C PRO A 81 2.71 -4.85 12.95
N VAL A 82 1.75 -4.90 12.02
CA VAL A 82 1.45 -6.10 11.24
C VAL A 82 1.99 -6.05 9.81
N VAL A 83 2.50 -4.92 9.33
CA VAL A 83 3.09 -4.82 7.97
C VAL A 83 4.36 -5.68 7.89
N ASP A 84 4.35 -6.69 7.02
CA ASP A 84 5.49 -7.55 6.71
C ASP A 84 6.33 -6.99 5.55
N GLY A 85 5.72 -6.21 4.67
CA GLY A 85 6.40 -5.64 3.51
C GLY A 85 5.58 -4.59 2.78
N CYS A 86 6.26 -3.80 1.95
CA CYS A 86 5.65 -2.73 1.17
C CYS A 86 5.97 -2.88 -0.33
N ILE A 87 4.99 -2.60 -1.18
CA ILE A 87 5.22 -2.39 -2.61
C ILE A 87 5.23 -0.88 -2.90
N VAL A 88 6.36 -0.36 -3.39
CA VAL A 88 6.50 1.05 -3.76
C VAL A 88 6.19 1.23 -5.24
N CYS A 89 5.06 1.88 -5.53
CA CYS A 89 4.55 2.16 -6.86
C CYS A 89 4.21 3.65 -7.04
N THR A 90 5.16 4.49 -6.66
CA THR A 90 5.13 5.95 -6.86
C THR A 90 6.04 6.35 -8.03
N PRO A 91 6.08 7.62 -8.46
CA PRO A 91 7.09 8.08 -9.42
C PRO A 91 8.51 7.77 -8.94
N HIS A 92 9.38 7.32 -9.85
CA HIS A 92 10.74 6.86 -9.54
C HIS A 92 11.54 7.81 -8.64
N ALA A 93 11.39 9.13 -8.83
CA ALA A 93 12.08 10.14 -8.04
C ALA A 93 11.82 10.05 -6.52
N THR A 94 10.69 9.48 -6.10
CA THR A 94 10.32 9.38 -4.67
C THR A 94 10.70 8.04 -4.05
N HIS A 95 11.21 7.07 -4.84
CA HIS A 95 11.49 5.71 -4.35
C HIS A 95 12.56 5.70 -3.27
N PHE A 96 13.59 6.54 -3.40
CA PHE A 96 14.68 6.61 -2.42
C PHE A 96 14.17 7.04 -1.03
N GLU A 97 13.46 8.17 -0.95
CA GLU A 97 12.97 8.71 0.32
C GLU A 97 11.98 7.76 1.01
N ILE A 98 11.07 7.16 0.23
CA ILE A 98 10.13 6.15 0.74
C ILE A 98 10.87 4.89 1.21
N GLY A 99 11.80 4.39 0.40
CA GLY A 99 12.58 3.19 0.70
C GLY A 99 13.44 3.35 1.95
N GLU A 100 14.05 4.51 2.13
CA GLU A 100 14.87 4.79 3.32
C GLU A 100 14.04 4.70 4.61
N VAL A 101 12.81 5.26 4.62
CA VAL A 101 11.90 5.20 5.76
C VAL A 101 11.51 3.75 6.06
N LEU A 102 11.16 2.98 5.04
CA LEU A 102 10.75 1.58 5.18
C LEU A 102 11.89 0.67 5.65
N LEU A 103 13.11 0.90 5.17
CA LEU A 103 14.29 0.14 5.60
C LEU A 103 14.64 0.44 7.06
N LYS A 104 14.63 1.72 7.46
CA LYS A 104 14.84 2.12 8.87
C LYS A 104 13.81 1.48 9.80
N GLU A 105 12.55 1.42 9.38
CA GLU A 105 11.50 0.74 10.13
C GLU A 105 11.71 -0.78 10.20
N GLY A 106 12.24 -1.39 9.14
CA GLY A 106 12.57 -2.83 9.14
C GLY A 106 13.74 -3.19 10.05
N GLU A 107 14.67 -2.26 10.31
CA GLU A 107 15.80 -2.46 11.23
C GLU A 107 15.39 -2.45 12.71
N THR A 108 14.23 -1.88 13.05
CA THR A 108 13.76 -1.71 14.43
C THR A 108 12.75 -2.77 14.88
N ARG A 109 12.40 -3.73 14.01
CA ARG A 109 11.41 -4.79 14.23
C ARG A 109 12.06 -6.15 14.47
#